data_AF-G4ZB11-F1
#
_entry.id   AF-G4ZB11-F1
#
_cell.length_a   1.000
_cell.length_b   1.000
_cell.length_c   1.000
_cell.angle_alpha   90.00
_cell.angle_beta   90.00
_cell.angle_gamma   90.00
#
_symmetry.space_group_name_H-M   'P 1'
#
loop_
_entity.id
_entity.type
_entity.pdbx_description
1 polymer ?
#
loop_
_entity_poly.entity_id
_entity_poly.type
_entity_poly.pdbx_seq_one_letter_code
_entity_poly.pdbx_strand_id
1 'polypeptide(L)' 'QYIPRKRSSKHLDELREINEEREEIINPVPPFTPAIIKSWSKFNAHLKIYKQKHHLKFRVRSS' A
#
# COMPACT_ATOMS: atom_id res chain seq x y z
N GLN A 1 28.76 22.14 2.06
CA GLN A 1 27.72 21.52 1.18
C GLN A 1 27.80 20.01 1.39
N TYR A 2 26.71 19.35 1.81
CA TYR A 2 26.74 17.92 2.10
C TYR A 2 26.64 17.11 0.81
N ILE A 3 27.51 16.10 0.65
CA ILE A 3 27.50 15.16 -0.48
C ILE A 3 27.13 13.78 0.07
N PRO A 4 25.99 13.19 -0.31
CA PRO A 4 25.59 11.89 0.18
C PRO A 4 26.54 10.79 -0.28
N ARG A 5 26.90 9.89 0.63
CA ARG A 5 27.73 8.73 0.32
C ARG A 5 26.87 7.68 -0.41
N LYS A 6 27.26 7.31 -1.62
CA LYS A 6 26.64 6.19 -2.35
C LYS A 6 26.92 4.89 -1.59
N ARG A 7 25.88 4.27 -1.02
CA ARG A 7 25.91 2.91 -0.50
C ARG A 7 24.96 2.07 -1.34
N SER A 8 25.50 1.05 -2.01
CA SER A 8 24.69 -0.07 -2.50
C SER A 8 24.47 -1.04 -1.35
N SER A 9 23.24 -1.53 -1.19
CA SER A 9 22.97 -2.64 -0.27
C SER A 9 23.67 -3.90 -0.79
N LYS A 10 24.21 -4.72 0.11
CA LYS A 10 24.81 -6.03 -0.25
C LYS A 10 23.76 -7.05 -0.68
N HIS A 11 22.49 -6.83 -0.33
CA HIS A 11 21.38 -7.76 -0.58
C HIS A 11 20.54 -7.34 -1.80
N LEU A 12 21.10 -6.54 -2.72
CA LEU A 12 20.37 -6.12 -3.92
C LEU A 12 20.13 -7.30 -4.87
N ASP A 13 21.02 -8.29 -4.88
CA ASP A 13 20.90 -9.46 -5.75
C ASP A 13 19.84 -10.44 -5.21
N GLU A 14 19.78 -10.63 -3.88
CA GLU A 14 18.72 -11.39 -3.20
C GLU A 14 17.32 -10.80 -3.49
N LEU A 15 17.20 -9.47 -3.59
CA LEU A 15 15.95 -8.81 -3.97
C LEU A 15 15.55 -9.03 -5.44
N ARG A 16 16.51 -9.32 -6.33
CA ARG A 16 16.22 -9.65 -7.73
C ARG A 16 15.70 -11.07 -7.86
N GLU A 17 16.33 -12.03 -7.18
CA GLU A 17 15.89 -13.44 -7.14
C GLU A 17 14.46 -13.55 -6.56
N ILE A 18 14.16 -12.80 -5.49
CA ILE A 18 12.83 -12.71 -4.90
C ILE A 18 11.78 -12.11 -5.86
N ASN A 19 12.18 -11.32 -6.87
CA ASN A 19 11.25 -10.75 -7.85
C ASN A 19 10.98 -11.70 -9.03
N GLU A 20 11.90 -12.61 -9.35
CA GLU A 20 11.75 -13.55 -10.46
C GLU A 20 10.76 -14.69 -10.12
N GLU A 21 10.62 -15.06 -8.85
CA GLU A 21 9.71 -16.12 -8.37
C GLU A 21 8.33 -15.61 -7.89
N ARG A 22 8.09 -14.29 -7.92
CA ARG A 22 6.78 -13.78 -7.52
C ARG A 22 5.76 -14.06 -8.62
N GLU A 23 4.87 -15.00 -8.35
CA GLU A 23 3.53 -14.94 -8.93
C GLU A 23 3.04 -13.48 -8.82
N GLU A 24 2.49 -12.95 -9.92
CA GLU A 24 1.97 -11.58 -9.94
C GLU A 24 1.18 -11.35 -8.66
N ILE A 25 1.52 -10.29 -7.91
CA ILE A 25 0.74 -9.91 -6.73
C ILE A 25 -0.59 -9.36 -7.28
N ILE A 26 -1.52 -10.27 -7.55
CA ILE A 26 -2.87 -9.95 -7.95
C ILE A 26 -3.51 -9.37 -6.71
N ASN A 27 -3.70 -8.05 -6.70
CA ASN A 27 -4.47 -7.42 -5.65
C ASN A 27 -5.95 -7.74 -5.93
N PRO A 28 -6.60 -8.63 -5.16
CA PRO A 28 -7.98 -9.04 -5.46
C PRO A 28 -8.98 -7.91 -5.25
N VAL A 29 -8.55 -6.84 -4.57
CA VAL A 29 -9.38 -5.70 -4.23
C VAL A 29 -8.93 -4.49 -5.06
N PRO A 30 -9.86 -3.87 -5.81
CA PRO A 30 -9.53 -2.69 -6.61
C PRO A 30 -9.09 -1.53 -5.71
N PRO A 31 -8.23 -0.62 -6.20
CA PRO A 31 -7.74 0.51 -5.42
C PRO A 31 -8.89 1.39 -4.89
N PHE A 32 -8.67 2.00 -3.72
CA PHE A 32 -9.63 2.96 -3.17
C PHE A 32 -9.78 4.14 -4.13
N THR A 33 -11.00 4.34 -4.61
CA THR A 33 -11.29 5.28 -5.70
C THR A 33 -10.90 6.72 -5.33
N PRO A 34 -10.21 7.46 -6.21
CA PRO A 34 -9.87 8.85 -5.99
C PRO A 34 -11.14 9.70 -6.10
N ALA A 35 -11.70 10.09 -4.95
CA ALA A 35 -12.78 11.06 -4.86
C ALA A 35 -12.24 12.38 -4.29
N ILE A 36 -12.81 13.52 -4.71
CA ILE A 36 -12.48 14.82 -4.11
C ILE A 36 -13.14 14.86 -2.71
N ILE A 37 -12.36 14.47 -1.71
CA ILE A 37 -12.81 14.37 -0.33
C ILE A 37 -12.47 15.68 0.39
N LYS A 38 -13.49 16.50 0.63
CA LYS A 38 -13.35 17.83 1.24
C LYS A 38 -13.42 17.82 2.78
N SER A 39 -13.70 16.69 3.41
CA SER A 39 -13.79 16.57 4.87
C SER A 39 -13.57 15.14 5.36
N TRP A 40 -13.14 15.00 6.62
CA TRP A 40 -12.98 13.70 7.28
C TRP A 40 -14.27 12.89 7.39
N SER A 41 -15.41 13.56 7.57
CA SER A 41 -16.71 12.88 7.60
C SER A 41 -17.03 12.23 6.24
N LYS A 42 -16.79 12.94 5.13
CA LYS A 42 -16.94 12.38 3.77
C LYS A 42 -15.95 11.25 3.51
N PHE A 43 -14.71 11.39 3.97
CA PHE A 43 -13.70 10.32 3.89
C PHE A 43 -14.22 9.04 4.56
N ASN A 44 -14.64 9.16 5.83
CA ASN A 44 -15.07 8.02 6.64
C ASN A 44 -16.31 7.32 6.05
N ALA A 45 -17.27 8.09 5.54
CA ALA A 45 -18.44 7.55 4.85
C ALA A 45 -18.03 6.74 3.60
N HIS A 46 -17.17 7.32 2.76
CA HIS A 46 -16.70 6.67 1.53
C HIS A 46 -15.87 5.41 1.82
N LEU A 47 -14.99 5.50 2.82
CA LEU A 47 -14.18 4.38 3.29
C LEU A 47 -15.04 3.24 3.85
N LYS A 48 -16.12 3.56 4.57
CA LYS A 48 -17.04 2.55 5.11
C LYS A 48 -17.74 1.76 3.99
N ILE A 49 -18.23 2.45 2.96
CA ILE A 49 -18.89 1.83 1.79
C ILE A 49 -17.90 0.91 1.06
N TYR A 50 -16.70 1.40 0.79
CA TYR A 50 -15.66 0.61 0.13
C TYR A 50 -15.29 -0.65 0.92
N LYS A 51 -15.11 -0.53 2.25
CA LYS A 51 -14.83 -1.68 3.12
C LYS A 51 -15.94 -2.74 3.06
N GLN A 52 -17.20 -2.30 3.09
CA GLN A 52 -18.34 -3.21 2.99
C GLN A 52 -18.40 -3.91 1.63
N LYS A 53 -18.24 -3.14 0.54
CA LYS A 53 -18.27 -3.67 -0.83
C LYS A 53 -17.20 -4.72 -1.11
N HIS A 54 -16.02 -4.58 -0.49
CA HIS A 54 -14.88 -5.47 -0.69
C HIS A 54 -14.60 -6.39 0.51
N HIS A 55 -15.54 -6.50 1.45
CA HIS A 55 -15.44 -7.34 2.65
C HIS A 55 -14.13 -7.17 3.45
N LEU A 56 -13.60 -5.95 3.48
CA LEU A 56 -12.31 -5.64 4.11
C LEU A 56 -12.45 -5.53 5.64
N LYS A 57 -11.71 -6.38 6.38
CA LYS A 57 -11.61 -6.33 7.84
C LYS A 57 -10.30 -5.68 8.26
N PHE A 58 -10.31 -4.37 8.51
CA PHE A 58 -9.16 -3.69 9.10
C PHE A 58 -9.20 -3.85 10.63
N ARG A 59 -8.22 -4.57 11.17
CA ARG A 59 -7.94 -4.51 12.60
C ARG A 59 -7.02 -3.32 12.85
N VAL A 60 -7.53 -2.27 13.49
CA VAL A 60 -6.66 -1.19 13.98
C VAL A 60 -5.75 -1.82 15.03
N ARG A 61 -4.47 -1.96 14.73
CA ARG A 61 -3.46 -2.29 15.74
C ARG A 61 -2.93 -0.96 16.25
N SER A 62 -3.17 -0.67 17.52
CA SER A 62 -2.45 0.40 18.21
C SER A 62 -0.99 -0.06 18.36
N SER A 63 -0.06 0.79 17.96
CA SER A 63 1.38 0.67 18.21
C SER A 63 1.74 1.31 19.53
#